data_AF-A0A0W0FTZ6-F1
#
_entry.id   AF-A0A0W0FTZ6-F1
#
_cell.length_a   1.000
_cell.length_b   1.000
_cell.length_c   1.000
_cell.angle_alpha   90.00
_cell.angle_beta   90.00
_cell.angle_gamma   90.00
#
_symmetry.space_group_name_H-M   'P 1'
#
loop_
_entity.id
_entity.type
_entity.pdbx_description
1 polymer ?
#
loop_
_entity_poly.entity_id
_entity_poly.type
_entity_poly.pdbx_seq_one_letter_code
_entity_poly.pdbx_strand_id
1 'polypeptide(L)'
;MLEINPGIWDGLTPDQARKYYPQDWERFARDPYSFRAPRAESYHDLSVRIEPILIELEKEKKDLLIIGHASVIRCMLAYLIGLPASEIPAIEIARGDLLEVVPASYGVHSQAYHFWEGPGRRGTDGDASFKDEDNFYENYAEDTKGKRKVATQEPEASTSVIEAL
;
A
#
# COMPACT_ATOMS: atom_id res chain seq x y z
N MET A 1 13.75 -4.15 5.09
CA MET A 1 12.83 -5.31 4.98
C MET A 1 12.74 -5.70 3.53
N LEU A 2 12.68 -6.98 3.20
CA LEU A 2 12.57 -7.43 1.81
C LEU A 2 11.11 -7.34 1.33
N GLU A 3 10.97 -7.02 0.05
CA GLU A 3 9.70 -7.07 -0.69
C GLU A 3 9.06 -8.47 -0.62
N ILE A 4 7.77 -8.57 -0.93
CA ILE A 4 7.07 -9.84 -1.09
C ILE A 4 7.72 -10.69 -2.19
N ASN A 5 7.99 -11.97 -1.92
CA ASN A 5 8.57 -12.86 -2.92
C ASN A 5 7.53 -13.25 -3.99
N PRO A 6 7.71 -12.89 -5.28
CA PRO A 6 6.78 -13.22 -6.36
C PRO A 6 6.87 -14.67 -6.86
N GLY A 7 7.92 -15.41 -6.49
CA GLY A 7 8.09 -16.82 -6.86
C GLY A 7 8.13 -17.03 -8.38
N ILE A 8 7.26 -17.90 -8.91
CA ILE A 8 7.20 -18.15 -10.37
C ILE A 8 6.66 -16.98 -11.20
N TRP A 9 6.11 -15.95 -10.55
CA TRP A 9 5.59 -14.76 -11.23
C TRP A 9 6.61 -13.62 -11.31
N ASP A 10 7.84 -13.86 -10.86
CA ASP A 10 8.93 -12.90 -10.96
C ASP A 10 9.19 -12.49 -12.42
N GLY A 11 9.31 -11.18 -12.66
CA GLY A 11 9.49 -10.59 -14.00
C GLY A 11 8.31 -10.77 -14.96
N LEU A 12 7.14 -11.19 -14.48
CA LEU A 12 5.92 -11.26 -15.30
C LEU A 12 5.07 -10.01 -15.11
N THR A 13 4.59 -9.48 -16.23
CA THR A 13 3.49 -8.51 -16.22
C THR A 13 2.17 -9.19 -15.83
N PRO A 14 1.17 -8.44 -15.31
CA PRO A 14 -0.17 -8.97 -15.04
C PRO A 14 -0.80 -9.71 -16.23
N ASP A 15 -0.66 -9.15 -17.44
CA ASP A 15 -1.20 -9.76 -18.67
C ASP A 15 -0.51 -11.09 -19.00
N GLN A 16 0.80 -11.17 -18.80
CA GLN A 16 1.56 -12.42 -18.98
C GLN A 16 1.17 -13.47 -17.94
N ALA A 17 1.04 -13.09 -16.66
CA ALA A 17 0.61 -14.03 -15.62
C ALA A 17 -0.80 -14.58 -15.90
N ARG A 18 -1.73 -13.71 -16.33
CA ARG A 18 -3.08 -14.11 -16.74
C ARG A 18 -3.07 -15.06 -17.94
N LYS A 19 -2.15 -14.83 -18.89
CA LYS A 19 -2.01 -15.66 -20.10
C LYS A 19 -1.36 -17.03 -19.80
N TYR A 20 -0.29 -17.06 -19.01
CA TYR A 20 0.49 -18.27 -18.74
C TYR A 20 -0.09 -19.11 -17.61
N TYR A 21 -0.72 -18.47 -16.61
CA TYR A 21 -1.25 -19.12 -15.41
C TYR A 21 -2.72 -18.71 -15.16
N PRO A 22 -3.66 -18.98 -16.08
CA PRO A 22 -5.04 -18.48 -15.99
C PRO A 22 -5.80 -18.99 -14.76
N GLN A 23 -5.56 -20.24 -14.34
CA GLN A 23 -6.22 -20.83 -13.17
C GLN A 23 -5.74 -20.19 -11.87
N ASP A 24 -4.44 -19.94 -11.76
CA ASP A 24 -3.84 -19.29 -10.60
C ASP A 24 -4.24 -17.82 -10.54
N TRP A 25 -4.32 -17.15 -11.69
CA TRP A 25 -4.85 -15.80 -11.79
C TRP A 25 -6.29 -15.70 -11.28
N GLU A 26 -7.17 -16.65 -11.62
CA GLU A 26 -8.54 -16.67 -11.10
C GLU A 26 -8.60 -16.84 -9.58
N ARG A 27 -7.73 -17.70 -9.02
CA ARG A 27 -7.62 -17.90 -7.56
C ARG A 27 -7.11 -16.64 -6.88
N PHE A 28 -6.10 -16.00 -7.43
CA PHE A 28 -5.55 -14.74 -6.96
C PHE A 28 -6.60 -13.63 -6.97
N ALA A 29 -7.34 -13.48 -8.06
CA ALA A 29 -8.40 -12.46 -8.16
C ALA A 29 -9.54 -12.68 -7.14
N ARG A 30 -9.76 -13.92 -6.69
CA ARG A 30 -10.79 -14.25 -5.69
C ARG A 30 -10.36 -13.96 -4.27
N ASP A 31 -9.09 -14.22 -3.94
CA ASP A 31 -8.52 -13.98 -2.61
C ASP A 31 -7.05 -13.52 -2.72
N PRO A 32 -6.82 -12.23 -3.00
CA PRO A 32 -5.46 -11.71 -3.22
C PRO A 32 -4.62 -11.68 -1.94
N TYR A 33 -5.25 -11.76 -0.76
CA TYR A 33 -4.54 -11.72 0.51
C TYR A 33 -3.90 -13.08 0.82
N SER A 34 -4.67 -14.16 0.70
CA SER A 34 -4.20 -15.50 1.06
C SER A 34 -3.55 -16.25 -0.09
N PHE A 35 -3.80 -15.83 -1.34
CA PHE A 35 -3.25 -16.50 -2.51
C PHE A 35 -1.72 -16.51 -2.49
N ARG A 36 -1.16 -17.70 -2.74
CA ARG A 36 0.28 -17.94 -2.83
C ARG A 36 0.58 -18.67 -4.13
N ALA A 37 1.30 -18.03 -5.03
CA ALA A 37 1.82 -18.71 -6.22
C ALA A 37 2.89 -19.76 -5.80
N PRO A 38 3.16 -20.78 -6.64
CA PRO A 38 4.24 -21.73 -6.38
C PRO A 38 5.58 -21.03 -6.09
N ARG A 39 6.22 -21.38 -4.96
CA ARG A 39 7.48 -20.80 -4.48
C ARG A 39 7.43 -19.28 -4.18
N ALA A 40 6.24 -18.69 -4.06
CA ALA A 40 6.03 -17.29 -3.69
C ALA A 40 5.64 -17.15 -2.21
N GLU A 41 5.58 -15.91 -1.73
CA GLU A 41 4.93 -15.49 -0.48
C GLU A 41 3.51 -14.94 -0.80
N SER A 42 2.57 -15.08 0.14
CA SER A 42 1.30 -14.34 0.12
C SER A 42 1.38 -13.10 1.03
N TYR A 43 0.38 -12.20 0.95
CA TYR A 43 0.28 -11.10 1.92
C TYR A 43 0.09 -11.62 3.35
N HIS A 44 -0.56 -12.76 3.53
CA HIS A 44 -0.61 -13.43 4.83
C HIS A 44 0.78 -13.79 5.35
N ASP A 45 1.64 -14.37 4.52
CA ASP A 45 3.02 -14.73 4.92
C ASP A 45 3.84 -13.50 5.25
N LEU A 46 3.69 -12.46 4.44
CA LEU A 46 4.33 -11.18 4.69
C LEU A 46 3.87 -10.58 6.02
N SER A 47 2.56 -10.58 6.31
CA SER A 47 2.00 -10.10 7.58
C SER A 47 2.58 -10.82 8.79
N VAL A 48 2.70 -12.15 8.73
CA VAL A 48 3.33 -12.94 9.79
C VAL A 48 4.82 -12.60 9.92
N ARG A 49 5.52 -12.39 8.79
CA ARG A 49 6.94 -12.04 8.78
C ARG A 49 7.22 -10.66 9.39
N ILE A 50 6.31 -9.70 9.25
CA ILE A 50 6.48 -8.34 9.80
C ILE A 50 6.01 -8.19 11.24
N GLU A 51 5.25 -9.14 11.78
CA GLU A 51 4.69 -9.07 13.15
C GLU A 51 5.74 -8.73 14.22
N PRO A 52 6.94 -9.32 14.25
CA PRO A 52 7.96 -8.96 15.24
C PRO A 52 8.43 -7.50 15.10
N ILE A 53 8.43 -6.96 13.89
CA ILE A 53 8.87 -5.59 13.60
C ILE A 53 7.80 -4.61 14.09
N LEU A 54 6.52 -4.93 13.91
CA LEU A 54 5.42 -4.12 14.44
C LEU A 54 5.45 -4.04 15.96
N ILE A 55 5.73 -5.15 16.65
CA ILE A 55 5.85 -5.19 18.11
C ILE A 55 7.03 -4.31 18.60
N GLU A 56 8.16 -4.31 17.89
CA GLU A 56 9.28 -3.42 18.23
C GLU A 56 8.96 -1.95 17.93
N LEU A 57 8.23 -1.68 16.84
CA LEU A 57 7.78 -0.33 16.48
C LEU A 57 6.88 0.27 17.55
N GLU A 58 5.95 -0.49 18.13
CA GLU A 58 5.07 -0.03 19.22
C GLU A 58 5.81 0.35 20.50
N LYS A 59 7.02 -0.19 20.72
CA LYS A 59 7.84 0.12 21.91
C LYS A 59 8.58 1.44 21.78
N GLU A 60 8.78 1.93 20.56
CA GLU A 60 9.53 3.14 20.31
C GLU A 60 8.70 4.38 20.70
N LYS A 61 9.36 5.36 21.33
CA LYS A 61 8.71 6.59 21.80
C LYS A 61 9.08 7.82 20.98
N LYS A 62 10.04 7.66 20.07
CA LYS A 62 10.55 8.70 19.18
C LYS A 62 9.96 8.56 17.80
N ASP A 63 10.06 9.63 17.03
CA ASP A 63 9.68 9.63 15.63
C ASP A 63 10.54 8.65 14.83
N LEU A 64 9.89 7.84 13.99
CA LEU A 64 10.52 6.82 13.17
C LEU A 64 10.31 7.12 11.69
N LEU A 65 11.39 7.02 10.92
CA LEU A 65 11.33 7.02 9.45
C LEU A 65 11.60 5.60 8.95
N ILE A 66 10.59 5.02 8.28
CA ILE A 66 10.69 3.68 7.71
C ILE A 66 10.76 3.80 6.19
N ILE A 67 11.86 3.30 5.62
CA ILE A 67 12.03 3.20 4.17
C ILE A 67 11.97 1.73 3.81
N GLY A 68 11.04 1.37 2.93
CA GLY A 68 10.78 0.00 2.54
C GLY A 68 10.11 -0.10 1.19
N HIS A 69 9.64 -1.30 0.88
CA HIS A 69 8.95 -1.59 -0.37
C HIS A 69 7.43 -1.54 -0.20
N ALA A 70 6.70 -1.49 -1.31
CA ALA A 70 5.26 -1.23 -1.31
C ALA A 70 4.48 -2.26 -0.48
N SER A 71 4.68 -3.56 -0.69
CA SER A 71 3.88 -4.58 0.04
C SER A 71 4.09 -4.51 1.55
N VAL A 72 5.33 -4.24 1.99
CA VAL A 72 5.70 -4.11 3.40
C VAL A 72 5.02 -2.89 4.00
N ILE A 73 5.07 -1.74 3.31
CA ILE A 73 4.43 -0.50 3.77
C ILE A 73 2.91 -0.68 3.82
N ARG A 74 2.29 -1.36 2.85
CA ARG A 74 0.84 -1.68 2.89
C ARG A 74 0.47 -2.46 4.14
N CYS A 75 1.22 -3.53 4.47
CA CYS A 75 0.95 -4.33 5.66
C CYS A 75 1.14 -3.52 6.96
N MET A 76 2.20 -2.72 7.05
CA MET A 76 2.43 -1.85 8.22
C MET A 76 1.34 -0.78 8.36
N LEU A 77 0.97 -0.12 7.27
CA LEU A 77 -0.06 0.91 7.26
C LEU A 77 -1.43 0.34 7.64
N ALA A 78 -1.79 -0.83 7.11
CA ALA A 78 -3.03 -1.50 7.46
C ALA A 78 -3.09 -1.84 8.94
N TYR A 79 -1.99 -2.30 9.53
CA TYR A 79 -1.91 -2.55 10.96
C TYR A 79 -2.09 -1.27 11.77
N LEU A 80 -1.36 -0.21 11.44
CA LEU A 80 -1.40 1.06 12.17
C LEU A 80 -2.79 1.71 12.11
N ILE A 81 -3.45 1.69 10.95
CA ILE A 81 -4.78 2.30 10.76
C ILE A 81 -5.93 1.37 11.22
N GLY A 82 -5.66 0.08 11.38
CA GLY A 82 -6.67 -0.93 11.77
C GLY A 82 -7.55 -1.39 10.61
N LEU A 83 -6.99 -1.48 9.39
CA LEU A 83 -7.68 -2.02 8.22
C LEU A 83 -7.76 -3.56 8.27
N PRO A 84 -8.84 -4.17 7.75
CA PRO A 84 -8.95 -5.61 7.67
C PRO A 84 -7.92 -6.18 6.70
N ALA A 85 -7.42 -7.39 6.99
CA ALA A 85 -6.35 -8.03 6.24
C ALA A 85 -6.66 -8.17 4.72
N SER A 86 -7.92 -8.38 4.37
CA SER A 86 -8.39 -8.47 2.98
C SER A 86 -8.20 -7.19 2.17
N GLU A 87 -8.09 -6.04 2.84
CA GLU A 87 -7.90 -4.73 2.19
C GLU A 87 -6.42 -4.39 1.96
N ILE A 88 -5.49 -5.10 2.62
CA ILE A 88 -4.04 -4.83 2.50
C ILE A 88 -3.55 -4.78 1.04
N PRO A 89 -3.90 -5.75 0.16
CA PRO A 89 -3.41 -5.74 -1.22
C PRO A 89 -3.93 -4.56 -2.06
N ALA A 90 -5.04 -3.95 -1.64
CA ALA A 90 -5.71 -2.86 -2.36
C ALA A 90 -5.23 -1.47 -1.93
N ILE A 91 -4.35 -1.36 -0.93
CA ILE A 91 -3.82 -0.08 -0.47
C ILE A 91 -2.90 0.50 -1.57
N GLU A 92 -3.32 1.61 -2.15
CA GLU A 92 -2.53 2.36 -3.13
C GLU A 92 -1.45 3.19 -2.42
N ILE A 93 -0.20 3.04 -2.86
CA ILE A 93 0.95 3.82 -2.38
C ILE A 93 1.73 4.22 -3.63
N ALA A 94 1.86 5.53 -3.87
CA ALA A 94 2.65 5.99 -5.00
C ALA A 94 4.14 6.04 -4.64
N ARG A 95 4.98 5.73 -5.62
CA ARG A 95 6.44 5.80 -5.45
C ARG A 95 6.87 7.23 -5.13
N GLY A 96 7.70 7.36 -4.10
CA GLY A 96 8.23 8.66 -3.66
C GLY A 96 7.25 9.50 -2.85
N ASP A 97 6.13 8.92 -2.39
CA ASP A 97 5.29 9.56 -1.38
C ASP A 97 5.85 9.35 0.02
N LEU A 98 5.67 10.36 0.88
CA LEU A 98 5.87 10.24 2.31
C LEU A 98 4.51 10.07 2.98
N LEU A 99 4.31 8.96 3.67
CA LEU A 99 3.12 8.72 4.48
C LEU A 99 3.47 9.00 5.93
N GLU A 100 2.84 10.03 6.50
CA GLU A 100 2.90 10.32 7.92
C GLU A 100 1.73 9.65 8.63
N VAL A 101 2.01 9.02 9.77
CA VAL A 101 1.05 8.28 10.58
C VAL A 101 1.24 8.69 12.03
N VAL A 102 0.22 9.32 12.61
CA VAL A 102 0.25 9.86 13.98
C VAL A 102 -0.83 9.18 14.82
N PRO A 103 -0.45 8.37 15.82
CA PRO A 103 -1.40 7.79 16.77
C PRO A 103 -2.18 8.87 17.52
N ALA A 104 -3.50 8.70 17.62
CA ALA A 104 -4.40 9.61 18.33
C ALA A 104 -5.23 8.83 19.38
N SER A 105 -5.89 9.56 20.28
CA SER A 105 -6.66 8.94 21.37
C SER A 105 -7.78 8.02 20.90
N TYR A 106 -8.33 8.23 19.70
CA TYR A 106 -9.44 7.45 19.13
C TYR A 106 -9.17 7.03 17.68
N GLY A 107 -7.94 6.61 17.39
CA GLY A 107 -7.57 6.10 16.07
C GLY A 107 -6.20 6.63 15.64
N VAL A 108 -6.04 6.85 14.35
CA VAL A 108 -4.77 7.25 13.74
C VAL A 108 -5.04 8.32 12.70
N HIS A 109 -4.28 9.42 12.77
CA HIS A 109 -4.24 10.42 11.71
C HIS A 109 -3.20 9.98 10.67
N SER A 110 -3.57 10.00 9.39
CA SER A 110 -2.65 9.70 8.31
C SER A 110 -2.70 10.80 7.26
N GLN A 111 -1.53 11.28 6.84
CA GLN A 111 -1.36 12.29 5.81
C GLN A 111 -0.35 11.80 4.78
N ALA A 112 -0.70 11.91 3.50
CA ALA A 112 0.23 11.67 2.41
C ALA A 112 0.83 12.99 1.93
N TYR A 113 2.15 13.02 1.78
CA TYR A 113 2.88 14.13 1.20
C TYR A 113 3.46 13.71 -0.14
N HIS A 114 3.07 14.45 -1.15
CA HIS A 114 3.42 14.25 -2.54
C HIS A 114 4.49 15.28 -2.92
N PHE A 115 5.76 14.88 -2.94
CA PHE A 115 6.88 15.81 -3.15
C PHE A 115 7.88 15.38 -4.23
N TRP A 116 7.90 14.10 -4.57
CA TRP A 116 8.80 13.58 -5.60
C TRP A 116 8.13 13.66 -6.98
N GLU A 117 8.79 14.22 -7.99
CA GLU A 117 8.29 14.28 -9.38
C GLU A 117 9.11 13.42 -10.37
N GLY A 118 9.88 12.45 -9.85
CA GLY A 118 10.76 11.65 -10.69
C GLY A 118 10.04 10.63 -11.59
N PRO A 119 10.80 9.99 -12.50
CA PRO A 119 10.27 9.04 -13.47
C PRO A 119 9.52 7.90 -12.78
N GLY A 120 8.36 7.53 -13.34
CA GLY A 120 7.45 6.52 -12.77
C GLY A 120 6.30 7.11 -11.91
N ARG A 121 6.24 8.43 -11.71
CA ARG A 121 5.07 9.08 -11.09
C ARG A 121 4.06 9.47 -12.15
N ARG A 122 2.79 9.09 -11.95
CA ARG A 122 1.66 9.61 -12.74
C ARG A 122 1.51 11.10 -12.46
N GLY A 123 1.92 11.94 -13.40
CA GLY A 123 1.56 13.35 -13.41
C GLY A 123 0.05 13.51 -13.61
N THR A 124 -0.46 14.71 -13.30
CA THR A 124 -1.85 15.12 -13.56
C THR A 124 -2.23 15.12 -15.05
N ASP A 125 -1.27 14.91 -15.94
CA ASP A 125 -1.47 14.82 -17.38
C ASP A 125 -1.39 13.36 -17.85
N GLY A 126 -2.54 12.68 -17.83
CA GLY A 126 -3.06 11.97 -18.99
C GLY A 126 -2.27 10.89 -19.73
N ASP A 127 -1.11 10.39 -19.29
CA ASP A 127 -0.43 9.28 -19.97
C ASP A 127 -0.14 8.08 -19.04
N ALA A 128 -0.69 6.94 -19.43
CA ALA A 128 -0.97 5.78 -18.58
C ALA A 128 0.06 4.65 -18.73
N SER A 129 1.35 4.96 -18.94
CA SER A 129 2.30 3.93 -19.41
C SER A 129 3.74 4.06 -18.92
N PHE A 130 3.95 4.23 -17.62
CA PHE A 130 5.20 3.78 -17.00
C PHE A 130 4.88 2.73 -15.94
N LYS A 131 4.46 1.56 -16.43
CA LYS A 131 4.44 0.32 -15.64
C LYS A 131 5.89 -0.03 -15.36
N ASP A 132 6.25 -0.24 -14.10
CA ASP A 132 7.45 -1.00 -13.80
C ASP A 132 7.14 -2.42 -14.31
N GLU A 133 7.60 -2.78 -15.51
CA GLU A 133 7.20 -4.03 -16.19
C GLU A 133 7.48 -5.26 -15.34
N ASP A 134 8.46 -5.13 -14.44
CA ASP A 134 8.93 -6.19 -13.55
C ASP A 134 8.12 -6.29 -12.24
N ASN A 135 7.35 -5.26 -11.83
CA ASN A 135 6.67 -5.26 -10.53
C ASN A 135 5.19 -5.63 -10.62
N PHE A 136 4.95 -6.94 -10.71
CA PHE A 136 3.63 -7.56 -10.78
C PHE A 136 2.59 -7.02 -9.77
N TYR A 137 2.99 -6.85 -8.50
CA TYR A 137 2.06 -6.51 -7.41
C TYR A 137 1.73 -5.02 -7.32
N GLU A 138 2.64 -4.14 -7.73
CA GLU A 138 2.31 -2.72 -7.90
C GLU A 138 1.30 -2.56 -9.04
N ASN A 139 1.59 -3.18 -10.19
CA ASN A 139 0.68 -3.13 -11.34
C ASN A 139 -0.71 -3.70 -11.02
N TYR A 140 -0.80 -4.79 -10.24
CA TYR A 140 -2.11 -5.34 -9.83
C TYR A 140 -2.91 -4.38 -8.96
N ALA A 141 -2.28 -3.77 -7.95
CA ALA A 141 -2.97 -2.81 -7.08
C ALA A 141 -3.46 -1.57 -7.88
N GLU A 142 -2.70 -1.16 -8.89
CA GLU A 142 -3.11 -0.08 -9.80
C GLU A 142 -4.26 -0.47 -10.74
N ASP A 143 -4.31 -1.73 -11.19
CA ASP A 143 -5.37 -2.25 -12.05
C ASP A 143 -6.67 -2.57 -11.28
N THR A 144 -6.60 -2.74 -9.95
CA THR A 144 -7.79 -2.85 -9.09
C THR A 144 -8.49 -1.48 -8.94
N LYS A 145 -9.22 -1.05 -9.97
CA LYS A 145 -10.09 0.16 -9.99
C LYS A 145 -11.30 0.11 -9.01
N GLY A 146 -11.19 -0.56 -7.87
CA GLY A 146 -12.33 -0.96 -7.05
C GLY A 146 -12.13 -0.88 -5.54
N LYS A 147 -12.28 0.35 -5.03
CA LYS A 147 -13.01 0.75 -3.80
C LYS A 147 -12.20 1.32 -2.61
N ARG A 148 -12.82 2.39 -2.08
CA ARG A 148 -12.48 3.30 -0.96
C ARG A 148 -11.10 3.94 -1.01
N LYS A 149 -11.06 5.15 -1.61
CA LYS A 149 -10.11 6.20 -1.23
C LYS A 149 -10.10 6.31 0.29
N VAL A 150 -8.92 6.19 0.91
CA VAL A 150 -8.73 6.61 2.29
C VAL A 150 -9.18 8.06 2.37
N ALA A 151 -10.21 8.33 3.18
CA ALA A 151 -10.77 9.66 3.30
C ALA A 151 -9.75 10.54 4.04
N THR A 152 -8.99 11.33 3.28
CA THR A 152 -8.25 12.48 3.81
C THR A 152 -9.28 13.45 4.34
N GLN A 153 -9.43 13.55 5.67
CA GLN A 153 -10.13 14.67 6.27
C GLN A 153 -9.18 15.86 6.24
N GLU A 154 -9.45 16.82 5.36
CA GLU A 154 -8.77 18.12 5.34
C GLU A 154 -9.04 18.85 6.67
N PRO A 155 -8.03 19.45 7.31
CA PRO A 155 -8.27 20.30 8.47
C PRO A 155 -8.87 21.62 8.00
N GLU A 156 -10.15 21.86 8.26
CA GLU A 156 -10.77 23.16 8.03
C GLU A 156 -10.12 24.21 8.96
N ALA A 157 -9.43 25.16 8.33
CA ALA A 157 -8.74 26.26 8.97
C ALA A 157 -9.72 27.18 9.70
N SER A 158 -9.40 27.47 10.97
CA SER A 158 -10.02 28.52 11.77
C SER A 158 -9.95 29.88 11.06
N THR A 159 -11.09 30.49 10.76
CA THR A 159 -11.18 31.93 10.53
C THR A 159 -12.02 32.53 11.64
N SER A 160 -11.39 33.37 12.45
CA SER A 160 -12.00 34.24 13.42
C SER A 160 -12.93 35.24 12.74
N VAL A 161 -14.17 35.34 13.21
CA VAL A 161 -14.99 36.55 13.06
C VAL A 161 -15.66 36.86 14.39
N ILE A 162 -15.30 38.04 14.89
CA ILE A 162 -15.92 38.82 15.95
C ILE A 162 -17.38 39.11 15.57
N GLU A 163 -18.36 38.89 16.45
CA GLU A 163 -19.45 39.85 16.77
C GLU A 163 -20.51 39.32 17.75
N ALA A 164 -20.74 40.12 18.80
CA ALA A 164 -22.01 40.40 19.49
C ALA A 164 -22.90 39.26 20.04
N LEU A 165 -22.80 39.02 21.37
CA LEU A 165 -23.80 39.42 22.39
C LEU A 165 -23.33 39.01 23.79
#